data_AF-A0A7S3M5E6-F1
#
_entry.id   AF-A0A7S3M5E6-F1
#
_cell.length_a   1.000
_cell.length_b   1.000
_cell.length_c   1.000
_cell.angle_alpha   90.00
_cell.angle_beta   90.00
_cell.angle_gamma   90.00
#
_symmetry.space_group_name_H-M   'P 1'
#
loop_
_entity.id
_entity.type
_entity.pdbx_description
1 polymer ?
#
loop_
_entity_poly.entity_id
_entity_poly.type
_entity_poly.pdbx_seq_one_letter_code
_entity_poly.pdbx_strand_id
1 'polypeptide(L)'
;PQDLDECLRVASRFIHGPKAIKLVKELAVDFCAKSKSPEERGIVCPPFIHSLHRVLDSQPDDGIVTAEGFCAIAEARMLETRGATRVSNVGSGPLMNFTISESCPKMLEAQMGTTHLVSQEHAPDMWYIACMSQDCGHHLPSRTKWCNQNHPPTHSMWICESARSFVKEQTKLGGKPLSGADMCGLYSDFVKELSVDVEAYEHIMHADTVKRVPVPNQADLALRSTQLVNDAGARDLRAGAGDPVLPPMHTHRSAGAGSQVAKTVLSMAFVLALFRL
;
A
#
# COMPACT_ATOMS: atom_id res chain seq x y z
N PRO A 1 -20.32 -1.98 13.99
CA PRO A 1 -21.18 -3.04 14.56
C PRO A 1 -21.32 -4.25 13.64
N GLN A 2 -21.80 -4.09 12.39
CA GLN A 2 -21.93 -5.20 11.43
C GLN A 2 -20.58 -5.81 11.01
N ASP A 3 -19.56 -4.97 10.88
CA ASP A 3 -18.23 -5.38 10.45
C ASP A 3 -17.52 -6.26 11.52
N LEU A 4 -17.84 -6.07 12.80
CA LEU A 4 -17.23 -6.85 13.88
C LEU A 4 -17.74 -8.30 13.90
N ASP A 5 -19.05 -8.49 13.69
CA ASP A 5 -19.68 -9.83 13.70
C ASP A 5 -19.15 -10.69 12.56
N GLU A 6 -19.01 -10.10 11.38
CA GLU A 6 -18.49 -10.79 10.20
C GLU A 6 -17.00 -11.11 10.35
N CYS A 7 -16.20 -10.16 10.85
CA CYS A 7 -14.82 -10.43 11.22
C CYS A 7 -14.74 -11.59 12.22
N LEU A 8 -15.56 -11.60 13.28
CA LEU A 8 -15.53 -12.63 14.31
C LEU A 8 -15.91 -14.00 13.74
N ARG A 9 -16.89 -14.04 12.83
CA ARG A 9 -17.29 -15.25 12.12
C ARG A 9 -16.14 -15.86 11.31
N VAL A 10 -15.30 -15.03 10.69
CA VAL A 10 -14.12 -15.50 9.94
C VAL A 10 -12.95 -15.81 10.89
N ALA A 11 -12.64 -14.91 11.81
CA ALA A 11 -11.53 -15.03 12.76
C ALA A 11 -11.63 -16.28 13.64
N SER A 12 -12.84 -16.63 14.09
CA SER A 12 -13.09 -17.85 14.89
C SER A 12 -12.76 -19.15 14.16
N ARG A 13 -12.61 -19.14 12.83
CA ARG A 13 -12.19 -20.31 12.03
C ARG A 13 -10.69 -20.59 12.10
N PHE A 14 -9.88 -19.62 12.53
CA PHE A 14 -8.43 -19.79 12.65
C PHE A 14 -7.85 -19.37 14.01
N ILE A 15 -8.56 -18.57 14.81
CA ILE A 15 -8.18 -18.19 16.17
C ILE A 15 -9.04 -18.97 17.17
N HIS A 16 -8.56 -20.15 17.58
CA HIS A 16 -9.25 -20.98 18.56
C HIS A 16 -8.73 -20.73 19.98
N GLY A 17 -9.49 -19.96 20.77
CA GLY A 17 -9.10 -19.53 22.11
C GLY A 17 -8.06 -18.40 22.10
N PRO A 18 -7.51 -18.04 23.27
CA PRO A 18 -6.47 -17.02 23.36
C PRO A 18 -5.17 -17.47 22.68
N LYS A 19 -4.57 -16.60 21.86
CA LYS A 19 -3.34 -16.85 21.10
C LYS A 19 -2.39 -15.66 21.17
N ALA A 20 -1.09 -15.92 21.08
CA ALA A 20 -0.10 -14.86 20.92
C ALA A 20 -0.29 -14.13 19.58
N ILE A 21 -0.09 -12.82 19.55
CA ILE A 21 -0.23 -11.97 18.35
C ILE A 21 0.60 -12.50 17.18
N LYS A 22 1.84 -12.92 17.43
CA LYS A 22 2.69 -13.54 16.41
C LYS A 22 2.03 -14.76 15.77
N LEU A 23 1.50 -15.66 16.60
CA LEU A 23 0.82 -16.86 16.13
C LEU A 23 -0.49 -16.53 15.40
N VAL A 24 -1.21 -15.49 15.82
CA VAL A 24 -2.40 -15.03 15.10
C VAL A 24 -2.08 -14.58 13.68
N LYS A 25 -0.98 -13.83 13.48
CA LYS A 25 -0.51 -13.43 12.14
C LYS A 25 -0.26 -14.67 11.26
N GLU A 26 0.46 -15.66 11.79
CA GLU A 26 0.76 -16.93 11.09
C GLU A 26 -0.52 -17.73 10.76
N LEU A 27 -1.45 -17.85 11.71
CA LEU A 27 -2.71 -18.56 11.49
C LEU A 27 -3.60 -17.87 10.45
N ALA A 28 -3.60 -16.54 10.41
CA ALA A 28 -4.32 -15.78 9.39
C ALA A 28 -3.72 -15.99 7.99
N VAL A 29 -2.39 -16.03 7.87
CA VAL A 29 -1.68 -16.37 6.61
C VAL A 29 -2.13 -17.73 6.10
N ASP A 30 -2.09 -18.75 6.97
CA ASP A 30 -2.50 -20.11 6.65
C ASP A 30 -3.97 -20.19 6.24
N PHE A 31 -4.84 -19.44 6.94
CA PHE A 31 -6.25 -19.36 6.60
C PHE A 31 -6.47 -18.74 5.22
N CYS A 32 -5.80 -17.64 4.88
CA CYS A 32 -5.88 -17.02 3.56
C CYS A 32 -5.44 -18.02 2.48
N ALA A 33 -4.29 -18.66 2.67
CA ALA A 33 -3.75 -19.61 1.71
C ALA A 33 -4.69 -20.81 1.48
N LYS A 34 -5.34 -21.32 2.53
CA LYS A 34 -6.27 -22.46 2.45
C LYS A 34 -7.64 -22.09 1.87
N SER A 35 -8.09 -20.85 2.10
CA SER A 35 -9.44 -20.41 1.70
C SER A 35 -9.52 -19.87 0.27
N LYS A 36 -8.39 -19.61 -0.39
CA LYS A 36 -8.31 -19.03 -1.74
C LYS A 36 -7.81 -20.01 -2.79
N SER A 37 -8.26 -19.80 -4.02
CA SER A 37 -7.76 -20.55 -5.18
C SER A 37 -6.25 -20.30 -5.37
N PRO A 38 -5.51 -21.17 -6.06
CA PRO A 38 -4.10 -20.94 -6.36
C PRO A 38 -3.84 -19.59 -7.05
N GLU A 39 -4.74 -19.18 -7.95
CA GLU A 39 -4.66 -17.91 -8.69
C GLU A 39 -4.88 -16.71 -7.77
N GLU A 40 -5.89 -16.78 -6.89
CA GLU A 40 -6.20 -15.71 -5.93
C GLU A 40 -5.17 -15.60 -4.80
N ARG A 41 -4.53 -16.71 -4.43
CA ARG A 41 -3.60 -16.77 -3.30
C ARG A 41 -2.40 -15.84 -3.47
N GLY A 42 -1.77 -15.87 -4.64
CA GLY A 42 -0.59 -15.03 -4.92
C GLY A 42 -0.91 -13.53 -4.98
N ILE A 43 -2.20 -13.23 -5.04
CA ILE A 43 -2.73 -11.92 -5.31
C ILE A 43 -3.27 -11.27 -4.02
N VAL A 44 -4.13 -11.99 -3.28
CA VAL A 44 -4.84 -11.47 -2.10
C VAL A 44 -4.05 -11.69 -0.82
N CYS A 45 -3.39 -12.84 -0.68
CA CYS A 45 -2.77 -13.18 0.60
C CYS A 45 -1.58 -12.29 0.96
N PRO A 46 -0.65 -11.92 0.05
CA PRO A 46 0.44 -11.01 0.40
C PRO A 46 -0.03 -9.66 0.98
N PRO A 47 -0.95 -8.90 0.33
CA PRO A 47 -1.44 -7.64 0.90
C PRO A 47 -2.30 -7.85 2.16
N PHE A 48 -3.03 -8.96 2.26
CA PHE A 48 -3.74 -9.29 3.51
C PHE A 48 -2.77 -9.47 4.69
N ILE A 49 -1.66 -10.19 4.48
CA ILE A 49 -0.64 -10.40 5.51
C ILE A 49 -0.01 -9.07 5.88
N HIS A 50 0.34 -8.28 4.87
CA HIS A 50 0.92 -6.96 5.08
C HIS A 50 0.01 -6.04 5.91
N SER A 51 -1.29 -6.04 5.61
CA SER A 51 -2.27 -5.25 6.36
C SER A 51 -2.36 -5.71 7.82
N LEU A 52 -2.37 -7.02 8.09
CA LEU A 52 -2.36 -7.55 9.46
C LEU A 52 -1.07 -7.21 10.22
N HIS A 53 0.08 -7.26 9.56
CA HIS A 53 1.34 -6.84 10.16
C HIS A 53 1.27 -5.37 10.59
N ARG A 54 0.80 -4.47 9.71
CA ARG A 54 0.66 -3.04 10.02
C ARG A 54 -0.35 -2.77 11.15
N VAL A 55 -1.51 -3.41 11.10
CA VAL A 55 -2.57 -3.27 12.10
C VAL A 55 -2.10 -3.70 13.49
N LEU A 56 -1.37 -4.81 13.56
CA LEU A 56 -0.94 -5.43 14.81
C LEU A 56 0.47 -5.01 15.24
N ASP A 57 1.13 -4.10 14.53
CA ASP A 57 2.51 -3.66 14.83
C ASP A 57 2.63 -2.99 16.21
N SER A 58 1.57 -2.31 16.65
CA SER A 58 1.48 -1.71 17.99
C SER A 58 1.29 -2.72 19.12
N GLN A 59 1.04 -3.99 18.80
CA GLN A 59 0.81 -5.03 19.78
C GLN A 59 2.10 -5.84 19.97
N PRO A 60 2.48 -6.17 21.21
CA PRO A 60 3.64 -7.02 21.45
C PRO A 60 3.39 -8.42 20.88
N ASP A 61 4.40 -9.02 20.25
CA ASP A 61 4.26 -10.30 19.56
C ASP A 61 3.83 -11.45 20.48
N ASP A 62 4.18 -11.38 21.78
CA ASP A 62 3.78 -12.31 22.84
C ASP A 62 2.46 -11.92 23.54
N GLY A 63 1.89 -10.75 23.19
CA GLY A 63 0.58 -10.32 23.65
C GLY A 63 -0.49 -11.35 23.30
N ILE A 64 -1.36 -11.67 24.25
CA ILE A 64 -2.41 -12.68 24.06
C ILE A 64 -3.71 -12.00 23.64
N VAL A 65 -4.31 -12.49 22.55
CA VAL A 65 -5.55 -11.98 22.00
C VAL A 65 -6.53 -13.12 21.66
N THR A 66 -7.82 -12.86 21.81
CA THR A 66 -8.91 -13.73 21.34
C THR A 66 -9.34 -13.33 19.93
N ALA A 67 -10.22 -14.11 19.28
CA ALA A 67 -10.81 -13.73 17.99
C ALA A 67 -11.53 -12.37 18.06
N GLU A 68 -12.26 -12.11 19.16
CA GLU A 68 -12.94 -10.84 19.39
C GLU A 68 -11.96 -9.68 19.56
N GLY A 69 -10.91 -9.85 20.38
CA GLY A 69 -9.88 -8.83 20.55
C GLY A 69 -9.13 -8.53 19.25
N PHE A 70 -8.84 -9.56 18.45
CA PHE A 70 -8.23 -9.39 17.13
C PHE A 70 -9.13 -8.56 16.23
N CYS A 71 -10.42 -8.89 16.13
CA CYS A 71 -11.38 -8.15 15.33
C CYS A 71 -11.58 -6.72 15.81
N ALA A 72 -11.64 -6.49 17.13
CA ALA A 72 -11.76 -5.15 17.68
C ALA A 72 -10.59 -4.25 17.26
N ILE A 73 -9.36 -4.78 17.33
CA ILE A 73 -8.15 -4.05 16.90
C ILE A 73 -8.15 -3.86 15.39
N ALA A 74 -8.39 -4.93 14.62
CA ALA A 74 -8.29 -4.91 13.17
C ALA A 74 -9.35 -4.01 12.53
N GLU A 75 -10.61 -4.14 12.91
CA GLU A 75 -11.69 -3.28 12.39
C GLU A 75 -11.48 -1.81 12.75
N ALA A 76 -11.01 -1.51 13.97
CA ALA A 76 -10.72 -0.14 14.38
C ALA A 76 -9.61 0.47 13.52
N ARG A 77 -8.51 -0.27 13.28
CA ARG A 77 -7.41 0.20 12.43
C ARG A 77 -7.80 0.32 10.97
N MET A 78 -8.58 -0.61 10.43
CA MET A 78 -9.09 -0.52 9.06
C MET A 78 -10.00 0.70 8.87
N LEU A 79 -10.81 1.03 9.89
CA LEU A 79 -11.60 2.25 9.88
C LEU A 79 -10.72 3.51 9.89
N GLU A 80 -9.65 3.53 10.70
CA GLU A 80 -8.67 4.61 10.70
C GLU A 80 -7.95 4.73 9.35
N THR A 81 -7.59 3.61 8.71
CA THR A 81 -6.95 3.57 7.37
C THR A 81 -7.79 4.29 6.32
N ARG A 82 -9.12 4.14 6.37
CA ARG A 82 -10.03 4.89 5.49
C ARG A 82 -9.98 6.41 5.71
N GLY A 83 -9.47 6.86 6.85
CA GLY A 83 -9.20 8.25 7.17
C GLY A 83 -7.90 8.81 6.58
N ALA A 84 -7.01 7.98 6.02
CA ALA A 84 -5.74 8.43 5.44
C ALA A 84 -5.93 9.46 4.31
N THR A 85 -7.07 9.44 3.62
CA THR A 85 -7.31 10.39 2.52
C THR A 85 -7.70 11.80 2.98
N ARG A 86 -7.81 12.03 4.29
CA ARG A 86 -8.36 13.27 4.87
C ARG A 86 -7.30 14.24 5.38
N VAL A 87 -6.03 14.03 5.03
CA VAL A 87 -4.96 14.98 5.40
C VAL A 87 -5.14 16.27 4.60
N SER A 88 -5.43 17.36 5.32
CA SER A 88 -5.68 18.69 4.74
C SER A 88 -4.56 19.12 3.81
N ASN A 89 -4.91 19.74 2.67
CA ASN A 89 -3.96 20.21 1.65
C ASN A 89 -3.04 19.14 1.04
N VAL A 90 -3.19 17.86 1.39
CA VAL A 90 -2.38 16.77 0.81
C VAL A 90 -3.12 16.12 -0.34
N GLY A 91 -4.41 15.83 -0.17
CA GLY A 91 -5.22 15.23 -1.22
C GLY A 91 -6.68 15.14 -0.85
N SER A 92 -7.45 14.50 -1.73
CA SER A 92 -8.88 14.29 -1.53
C SER A 92 -9.37 13.04 -2.26
N GLY A 93 -10.58 12.62 -1.91
CA GLY A 93 -11.24 11.46 -2.50
C GLY A 93 -11.31 10.25 -1.57
N PRO A 94 -12.01 9.19 -2.00
CA PRO A 94 -12.02 7.91 -1.29
C PRO A 94 -10.67 7.21 -1.46
N LEU A 95 -10.38 6.24 -0.58
CA LEU A 95 -9.11 5.50 -0.55
C LEU A 95 -8.70 4.94 -1.93
N MET A 96 -9.66 4.42 -2.71
CA MET A 96 -9.41 3.84 -4.04
C MET A 96 -9.22 4.86 -5.18
N ASN A 97 -9.70 6.09 -5.00
CA ASN A 97 -9.59 7.16 -6.00
C ASN A 97 -8.95 8.40 -5.39
N PHE A 98 -7.97 8.18 -4.52
CA PHE A 98 -7.26 9.27 -3.86
C PHE A 98 -6.45 10.06 -4.89
N THR A 99 -6.65 11.36 -4.90
CA THR A 99 -5.91 12.28 -5.76
C THR A 99 -5.10 13.22 -4.87
N ILE A 100 -3.80 13.30 -5.13
CA ILE A 100 -2.92 14.28 -4.47
C ILE A 100 -3.31 15.69 -4.90
N SER A 101 -3.34 16.63 -3.97
CA SER A 101 -3.67 18.03 -4.23
C SER A 101 -2.47 18.75 -4.84
N GLU A 102 -2.73 19.68 -5.77
CA GLU A 102 -1.72 20.58 -6.30
C GLU A 102 -1.10 21.51 -5.23
N SER A 103 -1.78 21.68 -4.09
CA SER A 103 -1.26 22.46 -2.96
C SER A 103 -0.29 21.68 -2.07
N CYS A 104 -0.23 20.35 -2.18
CA CYS A 104 0.60 19.50 -1.33
C CYS A 104 2.09 19.88 -1.38
N PRO A 105 2.71 20.05 -2.57
CA PRO A 105 4.15 20.37 -2.64
C PRO A 105 4.47 21.67 -1.94
N LYS A 106 3.66 22.72 -2.17
CA LYS A 106 3.84 24.04 -1.54
C LYS A 106 3.67 24.00 -0.03
N MET A 107 2.71 23.21 0.45
CA MET A 107 2.49 23.02 1.90
C MET A 107 3.70 22.38 2.55
N LEU A 108 4.28 21.34 1.93
CA LEU A 108 5.48 20.70 2.43
C LEU A 108 6.70 21.61 2.31
N GLU A 109 6.89 22.27 1.18
CA GLU A 109 7.99 23.23 0.95
C GLU A 109 7.98 24.38 1.96
N ALA A 110 6.81 24.81 2.43
CA ALA A 110 6.69 25.81 3.50
C ALA A 110 7.18 25.31 4.86
N GLN A 111 7.21 23.98 5.05
CA GLN A 111 7.79 23.34 6.23
C GLN A 111 9.26 22.95 6.04
N MET A 112 9.73 22.91 4.80
CA MET A 112 11.14 22.78 4.48
C MET A 112 11.85 24.11 4.75
N GLY A 113 13.10 24.06 5.18
CA GLY A 113 13.91 25.27 5.30
C GLY A 113 14.15 25.96 3.96
N THR A 114 15.08 26.91 3.93
CA THR A 114 15.37 27.74 2.72
C THR A 114 15.80 26.95 1.49
N THR A 115 16.18 25.69 1.64
CA THR A 115 16.59 24.81 0.54
C THR A 115 15.42 24.15 -0.18
N HIS A 116 14.22 24.13 0.41
CA HIS A 116 13.06 23.39 -0.10
C HIS A 116 13.35 21.92 -0.44
N LEU A 117 14.30 21.33 0.30
CA LEU A 117 14.76 19.96 0.13
C LEU A 117 14.94 19.31 1.49
N VAL A 118 14.58 18.03 1.59
CA VAL A 118 14.79 17.21 2.78
C VAL A 118 15.64 15.99 2.43
N SER A 119 16.69 15.76 3.22
CA SER A 119 17.46 14.52 3.10
C SER A 119 16.56 13.32 3.40
N GLN A 120 16.77 12.22 2.70
CA GLN A 120 16.00 10.98 2.86
C GLN A 120 15.92 10.49 4.32
N GLU A 121 16.98 10.64 5.11
CA GLU A 121 16.99 10.29 6.54
C GLU A 121 15.94 11.06 7.37
N HIS A 122 15.68 12.32 7.04
CA HIS A 122 14.75 13.19 7.75
C HIS A 122 13.35 13.21 7.15
N ALA A 123 13.16 12.59 5.97
CA ALA A 123 11.87 12.53 5.29
C ALA A 123 10.76 11.87 6.14
N PRO A 124 11.00 10.73 6.84
CA PRO A 124 9.98 10.11 7.68
C PRO A 124 9.44 11.07 8.75
N ASP A 125 10.35 11.72 9.47
CA ASP A 125 10.02 12.60 10.59
C ASP A 125 9.35 13.88 10.11
N MET A 126 9.79 14.41 8.96
CA MET A 126 9.10 15.54 8.34
C MET A 126 7.66 15.18 7.98
N TRP A 127 7.42 14.00 7.39
CA TRP A 127 6.06 13.59 7.06
C TRP A 127 5.20 13.37 8.30
N TYR A 128 5.78 12.77 9.34
CA TYR A 128 5.09 12.63 10.61
C TYR A 128 4.64 13.98 11.19
N ILE A 129 5.57 14.95 11.25
CA ILE A 129 5.28 16.29 11.75
C ILE A 129 4.22 16.97 10.88
N ALA A 130 4.38 16.94 9.56
CA ALA A 130 3.44 17.55 8.64
C ALA A 130 2.04 16.93 8.76
N CYS A 131 1.95 15.61 8.94
CA CYS A 131 0.70 14.88 9.20
C CYS A 131 0.05 15.34 10.51
N MET A 132 0.79 15.27 11.61
CA MET A 132 0.31 15.64 12.95
C MET A 132 0.01 17.15 13.12
N SER A 133 0.56 18.01 12.26
CA SER A 133 0.50 19.48 12.38
C SER A 133 -0.48 20.17 11.43
N GLN A 134 -1.29 19.42 10.66
CA GLN A 134 -2.24 20.03 9.72
C GLN A 134 -3.31 20.91 10.38
N ASP A 135 -3.63 20.63 11.65
CA ASP A 135 -4.72 21.31 12.37
C ASP A 135 -4.21 22.28 13.45
N CYS A 136 -2.91 22.24 13.71
CA CYS A 136 -2.22 23.11 14.66
C CYS A 136 -0.85 23.45 14.05
N GLY A 137 -0.69 24.66 13.50
CA GLY A 137 0.52 25.09 12.80
C GLY A 137 1.79 24.97 13.63
N HIS A 138 2.43 23.81 13.62
CA HIS A 138 3.61 23.49 14.42
C HIS A 138 4.89 23.65 13.60
N HIS A 139 5.35 24.90 13.53
CA HIS A 139 6.76 25.21 13.73
C HIS A 139 6.91 25.93 15.09
N LEU A 140 7.72 25.35 15.97
CA LEU A 140 8.11 25.86 17.29
C LEU A 140 8.82 27.24 17.15
N PRO A 141 8.84 28.19 18.15
CA PRO A 141 8.91 27.97 19.59
C PRO A 141 8.10 29.00 20.42
N SER A 142 6.78 29.01 20.36
CA SER A 142 5.98 29.73 21.37
C SER A 142 5.02 28.76 22.03
N ARG A 143 5.23 28.50 23.32
CA ARG A 143 4.42 27.62 24.19
C ARG A 143 3.00 28.19 24.44
N THR A 144 2.46 28.99 23.53
CA THR A 144 1.32 29.90 23.79
C THR A 144 0.27 30.00 22.69
N LYS A 145 0.42 29.35 21.52
CA LYS A 145 -0.67 29.29 20.53
C LYS A 145 -1.38 27.95 20.57
N TRP A 146 -2.41 27.92 21.41
CA TRP A 146 -3.46 26.91 21.40
C TRP A 146 -4.13 26.92 20.03
N CYS A 147 -4.45 25.75 19.50
CA CYS A 147 -5.08 25.62 18.19
C CYS A 147 -6.34 26.50 18.16
N ASN A 148 -6.44 27.41 17.19
CA ASN A 148 -7.59 28.31 17.05
C ASN A 148 -8.85 27.56 16.57
N GLN A 149 -8.72 26.29 16.23
CA GLN A 149 -9.79 25.45 15.69
C GLN A 149 -10.03 24.27 16.64
N ASN A 150 -11.25 24.18 17.15
CA ASN A 150 -11.71 23.06 17.98
C ASN A 150 -12.43 22.04 17.09
N HIS A 151 -11.67 21.32 16.26
CA HIS A 151 -12.18 20.15 15.56
C HIS A 151 -11.27 18.95 15.85
N PRO A 152 -11.84 17.74 15.90
CA PRO A 152 -11.02 16.54 16.01
C PRO A 152 -10.04 16.47 14.83
N PRO A 153 -8.85 15.88 15.03
CA PRO A 153 -7.91 15.67 13.95
C PRO A 153 -8.57 14.84 12.85
N THR A 154 -8.30 15.17 11.59
CA THR A 154 -8.96 14.52 10.45
C THR A 154 -8.55 13.05 10.25
N HIS A 155 -7.51 12.61 10.94
CA HIS A 155 -6.88 11.29 10.88
C HIS A 155 -6.26 10.91 12.24
N SER A 156 -5.98 9.63 12.48
CA SER A 156 -5.42 9.15 13.74
C SER A 156 -3.89 9.27 13.78
N MET A 157 -3.30 9.33 14.98
CA MET A 157 -1.85 9.26 15.17
C MET A 157 -1.23 8.02 14.51
N TRP A 158 -1.98 6.91 14.48
CA TRP A 158 -1.55 5.67 13.84
C TRP A 158 -1.36 5.82 12.32
N ILE A 159 -2.16 6.65 11.65
CA ILE A 159 -1.96 6.96 10.23
C ILE A 159 -0.64 7.71 10.01
N CYS A 160 -0.34 8.70 10.86
CA CYS A 160 0.91 9.44 10.76
C CYS A 160 2.13 8.55 11.01
N GLU A 161 2.09 7.69 12.03
CA GLU A 161 3.16 6.71 12.27
C GLU A 161 3.26 5.70 11.11
N SER A 162 2.13 5.27 10.54
CA SER A 162 2.13 4.36 9.38
C SER A 162 2.77 5.01 8.15
N ALA A 163 2.46 6.28 7.88
CA ALA A 163 3.08 7.05 6.81
C ALA A 163 4.59 7.24 7.07
N ARG A 164 4.98 7.56 8.30
CA ARG A 164 6.38 7.66 8.72
C ARG A 164 7.15 6.37 8.44
N SER A 165 6.62 5.23 8.88
CA SER A 165 7.21 3.91 8.67
C SER A 165 7.32 3.56 7.18
N PHE A 166 6.28 3.86 6.39
CA PHE A 166 6.32 3.68 4.93
C PHE A 166 7.46 4.50 4.30
N VAL A 167 7.53 5.80 4.61
CA VAL A 167 8.57 6.69 4.08
C VAL A 167 9.96 6.21 4.48
N LYS A 168 10.12 5.73 5.72
CA LYS A 168 11.38 5.19 6.22
C LYS A 168 11.85 3.99 5.39
N GLU A 169 10.95 3.08 5.04
CA GLU A 169 11.32 1.94 4.18
C GLU A 169 11.61 2.37 2.74
N GLN A 170 10.84 3.30 2.16
CA GLN A 170 11.09 3.82 0.80
C GLN A 170 12.41 4.59 0.67
N THR A 171 12.92 5.16 1.77
CA THR A 171 14.13 6.00 1.80
C THR A 171 15.37 5.28 2.34
N LYS A 172 15.24 4.00 2.71
CA LYS A 172 16.30 3.22 3.39
C LYS A 172 17.57 3.04 2.57
N LEU A 173 17.46 3.00 1.24
CA LEU A 173 18.62 2.84 0.34
C LEU A 173 19.42 4.14 0.16
N GLY A 174 18.94 5.25 0.72
CA GLY A 174 19.50 6.56 0.51
C GLY A 174 19.31 7.06 -0.92
N GLY A 175 19.80 8.28 -1.17
CA GLY A 175 19.70 8.89 -2.49
C GLY A 175 19.66 10.40 -2.43
N LYS A 176 19.09 11.00 -3.47
CA LYS A 176 19.00 12.46 -3.58
C LYS A 176 18.01 13.01 -2.53
N PRO A 177 18.25 14.25 -2.04
CA PRO A 177 17.26 14.96 -1.26
C PRO A 177 15.92 15.04 -2.00
N LEU A 178 14.83 15.01 -1.24
CA LEU A 178 13.46 15.00 -1.72
C LEU A 178 12.90 16.42 -1.71
N SER A 179 12.24 16.79 -2.80
CA SER A 179 11.43 18.02 -2.90
C SER A 179 10.05 17.83 -2.27
N GLY A 180 9.28 18.92 -2.13
CA GLY A 180 7.88 18.83 -1.70
C GLY A 180 7.05 17.92 -2.61
N ALA A 181 7.32 17.95 -3.93
CA ALA A 181 6.65 17.07 -4.89
C ALA A 181 6.97 15.59 -4.66
N ASP A 182 8.24 15.25 -4.41
CA ASP A 182 8.65 13.88 -4.12
C ASP A 182 7.99 13.35 -2.84
N MET A 183 7.94 14.19 -1.79
CA MET A 183 7.30 13.86 -0.52
C MET A 183 5.79 13.63 -0.67
N CYS A 184 5.10 14.45 -1.48
CA CYS A 184 3.69 14.24 -1.83
C CYS A 184 3.49 12.97 -2.66
N GLY A 185 4.43 12.63 -3.54
CA GLY A 185 4.47 11.37 -4.27
C GLY A 185 4.53 10.16 -3.34
N LEU A 186 5.43 10.19 -2.35
CA LEU A 186 5.52 9.15 -1.32
C LEU A 186 4.20 8.97 -0.56
N TYR A 187 3.50 10.06 -0.24
CA TYR A 187 2.19 9.95 0.40
C TYR A 187 1.12 9.36 -0.51
N SER A 188 1.11 9.75 -1.78
CA SER A 188 0.22 9.16 -2.78
C SER A 188 0.43 7.64 -2.87
N ASP A 189 1.68 7.19 -2.89
CA ASP A 189 2.01 5.76 -2.94
C ASP A 189 1.66 5.03 -1.65
N PHE A 190 1.86 5.67 -0.49
CA PHE A 190 1.38 5.16 0.80
C PHE A 190 -0.14 4.93 0.79
N VAL A 191 -0.92 5.91 0.33
CA VAL A 191 -2.39 5.79 0.29
C VAL A 191 -2.84 4.70 -0.68
N LYS A 192 -2.17 4.54 -1.83
CA LYS A 192 -2.42 3.42 -2.76
C LYS A 192 -2.10 2.06 -2.11
N GLU A 193 -1.02 1.96 -1.35
CA GLU A 193 -0.68 0.72 -0.65
C GLU A 193 -1.74 0.37 0.41
N LEU A 194 -2.15 1.37 1.19
CA LEU A 194 -3.24 1.21 2.14
C LEU A 194 -4.56 0.79 1.47
N SER A 195 -4.82 1.25 0.25
CA SER A 195 -6.02 0.89 -0.49
C SER A 195 -6.06 -0.60 -0.82
N VAL A 196 -4.92 -1.15 -1.27
CA VAL A 196 -4.75 -2.58 -1.53
C VAL A 196 -4.82 -3.40 -0.23
N ASP A 197 -4.18 -2.92 0.84
CA ASP A 197 -4.21 -3.56 2.17
C ASP A 197 -5.65 -3.69 2.72
N VAL A 198 -6.45 -2.63 2.60
CA VAL A 198 -7.87 -2.60 3.04
C VAL A 198 -8.72 -3.51 2.17
N GLU A 199 -8.56 -3.48 0.84
CA GLU A 199 -9.31 -4.35 -0.07
C GLU A 199 -9.04 -5.83 0.21
N ALA A 200 -7.77 -6.19 0.40
CA ALA A 200 -7.38 -7.56 0.73
C ALA A 200 -7.94 -8.01 2.08
N TYR A 201 -7.91 -7.13 3.09
CA TYR A 201 -8.54 -7.40 4.39
C TYR A 201 -10.04 -7.61 4.28
N GLU A 202 -10.75 -6.71 3.60
CA GLU A 202 -12.19 -6.84 3.39
C GLU A 202 -12.53 -8.12 2.61
N HIS A 203 -11.74 -8.45 1.60
CA HIS A 203 -11.94 -9.64 0.79
C HIS A 203 -11.82 -10.95 1.58
N ILE A 204 -10.94 -11.00 2.60
CA ILE A 204 -10.76 -12.18 3.44
C ILE A 204 -11.74 -12.19 4.61
N MET A 205 -11.87 -11.07 5.31
CA MET A 205 -12.59 -11.00 6.58
C MET A 205 -14.09 -10.74 6.42
N HIS A 206 -14.52 -10.14 5.30
CA HIS A 206 -15.90 -9.69 5.10
C HIS A 206 -16.64 -10.33 3.93
N ALA A 207 -16.01 -11.27 3.22
CA ALA A 207 -16.59 -12.09 2.13
C ALA A 207 -17.76 -11.42 1.34
N ASP A 208 -17.43 -10.82 0.18
CA ASP A 208 -18.36 -10.14 -0.75
C ASP A 208 -18.90 -8.76 -0.32
N THR A 209 -18.02 -7.84 0.06
CA THR A 209 -18.32 -6.39 0.05
C THR A 209 -18.06 -5.74 -1.32
N VAL A 210 -18.50 -6.36 -2.42
CA VAL A 210 -18.58 -5.73 -3.77
C VAL A 210 -19.28 -4.35 -3.71
N LYS A 211 -20.13 -4.13 -2.70
CA LYS A 211 -20.88 -2.88 -2.51
C LYS A 211 -20.10 -1.72 -1.88
N ARG A 212 -18.95 -1.96 -1.24
CA ARG A 212 -18.27 -0.95 -0.40
C ARG A 212 -16.96 -0.44 -0.97
N VAL A 213 -16.32 -1.22 -1.84
CA VAL A 213 -15.11 -0.81 -2.55
C VAL A 213 -15.52 -0.14 -3.86
N PRO A 214 -15.38 1.20 -4.02
CA PRO A 214 -15.68 1.83 -5.28
C PRO A 214 -14.72 1.30 -6.35
N VAL A 215 -15.29 0.81 -7.47
CA VAL A 215 -14.53 0.41 -8.65
C VAL A 215 -13.68 1.60 -9.10
N PRO A 216 -12.34 1.45 -9.19
CA PRO A 216 -11.49 2.53 -9.68
C PRO A 216 -11.93 2.94 -11.09
N ASN A 217 -12.05 4.25 -11.33
CA ASN A 217 -12.45 4.76 -12.65
C ASN A 217 -11.32 4.70 -13.69
N GLN A 218 -10.11 4.32 -13.26
CA GLN A 218 -8.92 4.22 -14.10
C GLN A 218 -8.59 2.74 -14.32
N ALA A 219 -8.45 2.36 -15.60
CA ALA A 219 -8.30 0.95 -16.00
C ALA A 219 -7.04 0.29 -15.42
N ASP A 220 -5.95 1.02 -15.25
CA ASP A 220 -4.69 0.53 -14.68
C ASP A 220 -4.77 0.30 -13.17
N LEU A 221 -5.50 1.14 -12.43
CA LEU A 221 -5.79 0.93 -11.02
C LEU A 221 -6.79 -0.20 -10.81
N ALA A 222 -7.82 -0.29 -11.66
CA ALA A 222 -8.75 -1.42 -11.70
C ALA A 222 -8.04 -2.76 -11.99
N LEU A 223 -6.99 -2.75 -12.82
CA LEU A 223 -6.16 -3.91 -13.11
C LEU A 223 -5.21 -4.31 -11.95
N ARG A 224 -4.89 -3.37 -11.06
CA ARG A 224 -4.02 -3.58 -9.88
C ARG A 224 -4.79 -3.90 -8.59
N SER A 225 -6.04 -3.46 -8.49
CA SER A 225 -6.98 -3.83 -7.41
C SER A 225 -7.56 -5.20 -7.74
N THR A 226 -7.10 -6.19 -7.01
CA THR A 226 -7.11 -7.57 -7.46
C THR A 226 -8.44 -8.30 -7.36
N GLN A 227 -9.53 -7.62 -6.98
CA GLN A 227 -10.89 -8.13 -7.20
C GLN A 227 -11.36 -7.99 -8.67
N LEU A 228 -10.79 -7.08 -9.45
CA LEU A 228 -11.31 -6.77 -10.80
C LEU A 228 -10.69 -7.59 -11.94
N VAL A 229 -9.58 -8.31 -11.75
CA VAL A 229 -9.09 -9.22 -12.81
C VAL A 229 -10.05 -10.42 -12.99
N ASN A 230 -10.64 -10.89 -11.89
CA ASN A 230 -11.64 -11.96 -11.90
C ASN A 230 -13.01 -11.44 -12.37
N ASP A 231 -13.44 -10.27 -11.91
CA ASP A 231 -14.72 -9.66 -12.33
C ASP A 231 -14.69 -9.07 -13.75
N ALA A 232 -13.56 -8.56 -14.23
CA ALA A 232 -13.38 -8.10 -15.61
C ALA A 232 -13.38 -9.27 -16.59
N GLY A 233 -12.70 -10.38 -16.25
CA GLY A 233 -12.75 -11.62 -17.01
C GLY A 233 -14.16 -12.24 -17.04
N ALA A 234 -14.89 -12.20 -15.92
CA ALA A 234 -16.26 -12.71 -15.84
C ALA A 234 -17.32 -11.81 -16.52
N ARG A 235 -16.98 -10.55 -16.87
CA ARG A 235 -17.88 -9.56 -17.48
C ARG A 235 -17.42 -9.05 -18.86
N ASP A 236 -16.50 -9.77 -19.52
CA ASP A 236 -15.95 -9.42 -20.85
C ASP A 236 -15.35 -8.00 -20.95
N LEU A 237 -14.86 -7.45 -19.83
CA LEU A 237 -14.24 -6.12 -19.83
C LEU A 237 -12.82 -6.21 -20.42
N ARG A 238 -12.57 -5.39 -21.44
CA ARG A 238 -11.32 -5.38 -22.24
C ARG A 238 -10.36 -4.31 -21.73
N ALA A 239 -9.07 -4.61 -21.74
CA ALA A 239 -8.04 -3.59 -21.54
C ALA A 239 -7.88 -2.76 -22.82
N GLY A 240 -7.55 -1.47 -22.69
CA GLY A 240 -7.07 -0.61 -23.77
C GLY A 240 -7.56 -0.96 -25.18
N ALA A 241 -6.65 -1.40 -26.07
CA ALA A 241 -6.86 -1.69 -27.49
C ALA A 241 -7.87 -2.82 -27.84
N GLY A 242 -8.71 -3.26 -26.90
CA GLY A 242 -9.77 -4.24 -27.13
C GLY A 242 -9.35 -5.68 -26.83
N ASP A 243 -8.20 -5.90 -26.20
CA ASP A 243 -7.72 -7.22 -25.85
C ASP A 243 -8.34 -7.73 -24.53
N PRO A 244 -8.58 -9.05 -24.39
CA PRO A 244 -8.93 -9.64 -23.10
C PRO A 244 -7.88 -9.30 -22.05
N VAL A 245 -8.33 -9.00 -20.83
CA VAL A 245 -7.43 -8.79 -19.71
C VAL A 245 -6.73 -10.10 -19.39
N LEU A 246 -5.46 -10.21 -19.78
CA LEU A 246 -4.61 -11.33 -19.39
C LEU A 246 -4.00 -11.00 -18.02
N PRO A 247 -4.14 -11.90 -17.01
CA PRO A 247 -3.45 -11.71 -15.74
C PRO A 247 -1.94 -11.58 -16.03
N PRO A 248 -1.21 -10.68 -15.35
CA PRO A 248 0.22 -10.59 -15.52
C PRO A 248 0.82 -11.94 -15.11
N MET A 249 1.15 -12.77 -16.11
CA MET A 249 2.02 -13.91 -15.89
C MET A 249 3.34 -13.31 -15.44
N HIS A 250 3.64 -13.42 -14.14
CA HIS A 250 4.99 -13.19 -13.67
C HIS A 250 5.88 -14.14 -14.46
N THR A 251 6.64 -13.56 -15.39
CA THR A 251 7.80 -14.21 -15.98
C THR A 251 8.70 -14.58 -14.82
N HIS A 252 8.63 -15.85 -14.43
CA HIS A 252 9.66 -16.45 -13.60
C HIS A 252 10.99 -16.14 -14.28
N ARG A 253 11.77 -15.27 -13.64
CA ARG A 253 13.19 -15.11 -13.93
C ARG A 253 13.84 -16.40 -13.47
N SER A 254 13.78 -17.42 -14.31
CA SER A 254 14.47 -18.69 -14.14
C SER A 254 15.97 -18.41 -14.16
N ALA A 255 16.55 -18.20 -12.99
CA ALA A 255 17.97 -18.36 -12.80
C ALA A 255 18.28 -19.86 -12.95
N GLY A 256 18.92 -20.24 -14.06
CA GLY A 256 19.56 -21.53 -14.23
C GLY A 256 18.85 -22.53 -15.14
N ALA A 257 19.14 -22.48 -16.43
CA ALA A 257 19.37 -23.65 -17.29
C ALA A 257 19.97 -23.17 -18.60
N GLY A 258 21.13 -23.70 -18.96
CA GLY A 258 21.92 -23.28 -20.11
C GLY A 258 21.20 -23.47 -21.45
N SER A 259 21.36 -22.49 -22.33
CA SER A 259 21.08 -22.64 -23.75
C SER A 259 22.41 -22.52 -24.50
N GLN A 260 23.03 -23.68 -24.76
CA GLN A 260 23.79 -23.86 -25.98
C GLN A 260 22.78 -24.21 -27.07
N VAL A 261 22.41 -23.27 -27.93
CA VAL A 261 22.09 -23.58 -29.33
C VAL A 261 22.57 -22.43 -30.20
N ALA A 262 23.47 -22.79 -31.09
CA ALA A 262 24.05 -21.98 -32.13
C ALA A 262 22.99 -21.28 -33.00
N LYS A 263 23.23 -20.00 -33.32
CA LYS A 263 22.80 -19.42 -34.59
C LYS A 263 23.95 -18.64 -35.20
N THR A 264 24.65 -19.37 -36.07
CA THR A 264 25.38 -18.86 -37.22
C THR A 264 24.47 -17.86 -37.97
N VAL A 265 24.87 -16.60 -38.04
CA VAL A 265 24.37 -15.66 -39.04
C VAL A 265 25.59 -15.10 -39.76
N LEU A 266 25.57 -15.33 -41.07
CA LEU A 266 26.39 -14.73 -42.11
C LEU A 266 26.71 -13.27 -41.79
N SER A 267 27.99 -12.96 -41.59
CA SER A 267 28.51 -11.62 -41.85
C SER A 267 29.20 -11.66 -43.21
N MET A 268 28.70 -10.86 -44.14
CA MET A 268 29.29 -10.64 -45.45
C MET A 268 30.73 -10.18 -45.29
N ALA A 269 31.59 -10.86 -46.05
CA ALA A 269 33.00 -10.55 -46.20
C ALA A 269 33.19 -9.16 -46.80
N PHE A 270 34.06 -8.37 -46.19
CA PHE A 270 34.82 -7.35 -46.90
C PHE A 270 36.25 -7.37 -46.36
N VAL A 271 37.20 -7.30 -47.30
CA VAL A 271 38.64 -7.01 -47.14
C VAL A 271 39.55 -8.22 -46.85
N LEU A 272 40.12 -8.83 -47.90
CA LEU A 272 41.55 -8.68 -48.26
C LEU A 272 41.99 -9.61 -49.42
N ALA A 273 42.53 -8.97 -50.46
CA ALA A 273 43.75 -9.30 -51.19
C ALA A 273 44.15 -10.77 -51.49
N LEU A 274 44.35 -11.06 -52.78
CA LEU A 274 45.44 -11.88 -53.34
C LEU A 274 45.74 -11.34 -54.76
N PHE A 275 46.83 -10.58 -54.92
CA PHE A 275 48.12 -11.00 -55.50
C PHE A 275 48.16 -11.10 -57.05
N ARG A 276 48.96 -10.19 -57.63
CA ARG A 276 49.88 -10.34 -58.78
C ARG A 276 49.36 -11.03 -60.06
N LEU A 277 49.17 -10.23 -61.12
CA LEU A 277 50.03 -10.14 -62.31
C LEU A 277 49.53 -9.01 -63.22
#